data_AF-A0AAN8IM30-F1
#
_entry.id   AF-A0AAN8IM30-F1
#
_cell.length_a   1.000
_cell.length_b   1.000
_cell.length_c   1.000
_cell.angle_alpha   90.00
_cell.angle_beta   90.00
_cell.angle_gamma   90.00
#
_symmetry.space_group_name_H-M   'P 1'
#
loop_
_entity.id
_entity.type
_entity.pdbx_description
1 polymer ?
#
loop_
_entity_poly.entity_id
_entity_poly.type
_entity_poly.pdbx_seq_one_letter_code
_entity_poly.pdbx_strand_id
1 'polypeptide(L)' 'MYRRMTAACQEKCIARTFREGKLTEGEAVCLDRWVAKYLDVHEKLGKCLTTMSQNDEAALQKMSEQQQH' A
#
# COMPACT_ATOMS: atom_id res chain seq x y z
N MET A 1 1.28 1.55 8.61
CA MET A 1 1.88 2.16 7.41
C MET A 1 3.41 2.09 7.45
N TYR A 2 4.07 2.94 8.26
CA TYR A 2 5.53 3.11 8.27
C TYR A 2 6.33 1.80 8.35
N ARG A 3 6.08 0.94 9.34
CA ARG A 3 6.83 -0.33 9.48
C ARG A 3 6.71 -1.27 8.28
N ARG A 4 5.52 -1.39 7.68
CA ARG A 4 5.29 -2.23 6.48
C ARG A 4 5.98 -1.63 5.26
N MET A 5 5.92 -0.31 5.11
CA MET A 5 6.62 0.43 4.08
C MET A 5 8.13 0.23 4.17
N THR A 6 8.73 0.47 5.34
CA THR A 6 10.18 0.33 5.56
C THR A 6 10.67 -1.08 5.30
N ALA A 7 9.96 -2.11 5.78
CA ALA A 7 10.32 -3.50 5.55
C ALA A 7 10.32 -3.86 4.05
N ALA A 8 9.28 -3.43 3.32
CA ALA A 8 9.19 -3.69 1.89
C ALA A 8 10.19 -2.85 1.07
N CYS A 9 10.50 -1.63 1.50
CA CYS A 9 11.54 -0.80 0.88
C CYS A 9 12.92 -1.44 1.03
N GLN A 10 13.23 -1.92 2.24
CA GLN A 10 14.47 -2.65 2.51
C GLN A 10 14.57 -3.92 1.65
N GLU A 11 13.51 -4.71 1.56
CA GLU A 11 13.49 -5.93 0.73
C GLU A 11 13.67 -5.64 -0.77
N LYS A 12 13.14 -4.52 -1.26
CA LYS A 12 13.14 -4.17 -2.69
C LYS A 12 14.39 -3.44 -3.14
N CYS A 13 14.94 -2.57 -2.30
CA CYS A 13 16.02 -1.67 -2.68
C CYS A 13 17.37 -2.02 -2.09
N ILE A 14 17.45 -2.78 -0.99
CA ILE A 14 18.73 -3.11 -0.34
C ILE A 14 19.11 -4.56 -0.66
N ALA A 15 20.35 -4.75 -1.13
CA ALA A 15 20.85 -6.08 -1.43
C ALA A 15 20.95 -6.95 -0.16
N ARG A 16 20.68 -8.26 -0.28
CA ARG A 16 20.87 -9.21 0.83
C ARG A 16 22.35 -9.46 1.15
N THR A 17 23.24 -9.18 0.21
CA THR A 17 24.68 -9.32 0.37
C THR A 17 25.32 -7.95 0.33
N PHE A 18 25.78 -7.50 1.50
CA PHE A 18 26.45 -6.21 1.65
C PHE A 18 27.91 -6.32 1.24
N ARG A 19 28.32 -5.49 0.26
CA ARG A 19 29.73 -5.33 -0.11
C ARG A 19 30.42 -4.23 0.69
N GLU A 20 29.64 -3.26 1.17
CA GLU A 20 30.09 -2.11 1.94
C GLU A 20 29.02 -1.69 2.96
N GLY A 21 29.41 -0.92 3.98
CA GLY A 21 28.51 -0.47 5.05
C GLY A 21 27.74 0.83 4.76
N LYS A 22 27.89 1.37 3.55
CA LYS A 22 27.21 2.59 3.10
C LYS A 22 26.20 2.23 2.00
N LEU A 23 25.16 3.04 1.88
CA LEU A 23 24.25 2.94 0.74
C LEU A 23 24.99 3.34 -0.53
N THR A 24 24.86 2.53 -1.56
CA THR A 24 25.27 2.93 -2.90
C THR A 24 24.34 4.02 -3.42
N GLU A 25 24.79 4.81 -4.40
CA GLU A 25 23.94 5.83 -5.05
C GLU A 25 22.67 5.19 -5.64
N GLY A 26 22.80 3.99 -6.21
CA GLY A 26 21.66 3.24 -6.76
C GLY A 26 20.64 2.82 -5.71
N GLU A 27 21.10 2.37 -4.54
CA GLU A 27 20.21 2.04 -3.41
C GLU A 27 19.50 3.30 -2.89
N ALA A 28 20.21 4.41 -2.72
CA ALA A 28 19.61 5.68 -2.28
C ALA A 28 18.51 6.15 -3.25
N VAL A 29 18.80 6.20 -4.55
CA VAL A 29 17.81 6.58 -5.58
C VAL A 29 16.64 5.59 -5.64
N CYS A 30 16.89 4.28 -5.43
CA CYS A 30 15.83 3.29 -5.34
C CYS A 30 14.89 3.58 -4.17
N LEU A 31 15.43 3.85 -2.97
CA LEU A 31 14.64 4.13 -1.77
C LEU A 31 13.67 5.31 -2.00
N ASP A 32 14.17 6.43 -2.55
CA ASP A 32 13.35 7.61 -2.82
C ASP A 32 12.21 7.33 -3.81
N ARG A 33 12.53 6.68 -4.93
CA ARG A 33 11.53 6.30 -5.95
C ARG A 33 10.51 5.30 -5.41
N TRP A 34 10.96 4.35 -4.60
CA TRP A 34 10.12 3.30 -4.07
C TRP A 34 9.14 3.85 -3.04
N VAL A 35 9.58 4.72 -2.13
CA VAL A 35 8.70 5.37 -1.15
C VAL A 35 7.63 6.20 -1.84
N ALA A 36 7.99 6.99 -2.85
CA ALA A 36 7.03 7.76 -3.64
C ALA A 36 5.96 6.84 -4.27
N LYS A 37 6.39 5.73 -4.88
CA LYS A 37 5.47 4.75 -5.47
C LYS A 37 4.59 4.06 -4.43
N TYR A 38 5.13 3.71 -3.27
CA TYR A 38 4.38 3.04 -2.21
C TYR A 38 3.25 3.92 -1.68
N LEU A 39 3.51 5.22 -1.48
CA LEU A 39 2.50 6.17 -1.02
C LEU A 39 1.37 6.35 -2.06
N ASP A 40 1.72 6.50 -3.34
CA ASP A 40 0.74 6.60 -4.43
C ASP A 40 -0.16 5.35 -4.51
N VAL A 41 0.45 4.15 -4.48
CA VAL A 41 -0.31 2.89 -4.49
C VAL A 41 -1.17 2.75 -3.24
N HIS A 42 -0.65 3.11 -2.07
CA HIS A 42 -1.40 3.03 -0.82
C HIS A 42 -2.62 3.97 -0.82
N GLU A 43 -2.49 5.19 -1.35
CA GLU A 43 -3.61 6.12 -1.48
C GLU A 43 -4.70 5.56 -2.39
N LYS A 44 -4.31 5.06 -3.58
CA LYS A 44 -5.24 4.43 -4.53
C LYS A 44 -5.96 3.23 -3.93
N LEU A 45 -5.23 2.39 -3.20
CA LEU A 45 -5.80 1.23 -2.52
C LEU A 45 -6.79 1.65 -1.44
N GLY A 46 -6.47 2.70 -0.67
CA GLY A 46 -7.38 3.27 0.32
C GLY A 46 -8.69 3.74 -0.29
N LYS A 47 -8.64 4.48 -1.40
CA LYS A 47 -9.84 4.94 -2.13
C LYS A 47 -10.69 3.77 -2.61
N CYS A 48 -10.06 2.77 -3.24
CA CYS A 48 -10.74 1.58 -3.72
C CYS A 48 -11.47 0.84 -2.59
N LEU A 49 -10.77 0.62 -1.47
CA LEU A 49 -11.36 -0.05 -0.30
C LEU A 49 -12.56 0.71 0.25
N THR A 50 -12.47 2.04 0.39
CA THR A 50 -13.59 2.87 0.86
C THR A 50 -14.79 2.77 -0.08
N THR A 51 -14.58 2.85 -1.40
CA THR A 51 -15.66 2.70 -2.39
C THR A 51 -16.31 1.31 -2.29
N MET A 52 -15.52 0.26 -2.13
CA MET A 52 -16.04 -1.10 -1.96
C MET A 52 -16.90 -1.22 -0.69
N SER A 53 -16.42 -0.72 0.45
CA SER A 53 -17.18 -0.76 1.70
C SER A 53 -18.52 -0.02 1.61
N GLN A 54 -18.55 1.15 0.97
CA GLN A 54 -19.79 1.90 0.75
C GLN A 54 -20.80 1.14 -0.14
N ASN A 55 -20.30 0.46 -1.18
CA ASN A 55 -21.13 -0.35 -2.06
C ASN A 55 -21.71 -1.57 -1.32
N ASP A 56 -20.89 -2.21 -0.48
CA ASP A 56 -21.32 -3.37 0.32
C ASP A 56 -22.39 -2.97 1.34
N GLU A 57 -22.23 -1.83 2.04
CA GLU A 57 -23.25 -1.29 2.95
C GLU A 57 -24.56 -0.97 2.22
N ALA A 58 -24.49 -0.32 1.05
CA ALA A 58 -25.66 -0.01 0.24
C ALA A 58 -26.37 -1.27 -0.28
N ALA A 59 -25.62 -2.34 -0.60
CA ALA A 59 -26.20 -3.61 -1.01
C ALA A 59 -26.91 -4.32 0.17
N LEU A 60 -26.32 -4.30 1.36
CA LEU A 60 -26.89 -4.86 2.58
C LEU A 60 -28.18 -4.14 2.99
N GLN A 61 -28.23 -2.81 2.91
CA GLN A 61 -29.43 -2.03 3.19
C GLN A 61 -30.58 -2.40 2.26
N LYS A 62 -30.31 -2.45 0.94
CA LYS A 62 -31.32 -2.82 -0.06
C LYS A 62 -31.85 -4.25 0.13
N MET A 63 -30.99 -5.19 0.52
CA MET A 63 -31.41 -6.56 0.86
C MET A 63 -32.31 -6.60 2.12
N SER A 64 -32.00 -5.80 3.14
CA SER A 64 -32.81 -5.72 4.37
C SER A 64 -34.19 -5.12 4.11
N GLU A 65 -34.28 -4.11 3.23
CA GLU A 65 -35.56 -3.47 2.87
C GLU A 65 -36.46 -4.42 2.08
N GLN A 66 -35.89 -5.28 1.21
CA GLN A 66 -36.65 -6.28 0.46
C GLN A 66 -37.17 -7.44 1.31
N GLN A 67 -36.58 -7.74 2.47
CA GLN A 67 -37.10 -8.77 3.40
C GLN A 67 -38.28 -8.30 4.26
N GLN A 68 -38.59 -6.99 4.27
CA GLN A 68 -39.70 -6.42 5.05
C GLN A 68 -41.00 -6.26 4.24
N HIS A 69 -41.02 -6.69 2.98
CA HIS A 69 -42.23 -6.82 2.14
C HIS A 69 -42.43 -8.29 1.75
#